data_AF-A0A2E6HVQ2-F1
#
_entry.id   AF-A0A2E6HVQ2-F1
#
_cell.length_a   1.000
_cell.length_b   1.000
_cell.length_c   1.000
_cell.angle_alpha   90.00
_cell.angle_beta   90.00
_cell.angle_gamma   90.00
#
_symmetry.space_group_name_H-M   'P 1'
#
loop_
_entity.id
_entity.type
_entity.pdbx_description
1 polymer ?
#
loop_
_entity_poly.entity_id
_entity_poly.type
_entity_poly.pdbx_seq_one_letter_code
_entity_poly.pdbx_strand_id
1 'polypeptide(L)'
;MISEQRNPVDVALEIWPGLRDGNNLEDLSDLDILLESQGIPTAYGSSEGISATFGGFTESVLSAVTLPTGETTSSLEEAQLLCHIIVTRTLMSAGLLVDRRVQEAMGQAYANTWCVKGDYNTTPLVLSASLWLIALDSQNHSDTPLMIDWTASVYENSLIWDTDYRLFSHYDIKERALDWAIHVSHENERHRGCSRWNIIEPLLRIDDERADLAVTNFLNQLEEGGENISARYIIERSRIAKLT
;
A
#
# COMPACT_ATOMS: atom_id res chain seq x y z
N MET A 1 -27.72 21.74 -8.35
CA MET A 1 -27.39 20.59 -7.49
C MET A 1 -25.90 20.44 -7.57
N ILE A 2 -25.19 20.71 -6.47
CA ILE A 2 -23.76 20.42 -6.38
C ILE A 2 -23.71 18.90 -6.21
N SER A 3 -23.18 18.19 -7.20
CA SER A 3 -22.84 16.78 -7.06
C SER A 3 -21.89 16.69 -5.87
N GLU A 4 -22.26 15.99 -4.79
CA GLU A 4 -21.30 15.65 -3.74
C GLU A 4 -20.20 14.80 -4.39
N GLN A 5 -19.03 15.41 -4.60
CA GLN A 5 -17.90 14.74 -5.21
C GLN A 5 -17.34 13.75 -4.17
N ARG A 6 -17.54 12.45 -4.40
CA ARG A 6 -17.03 11.38 -3.52
C ARG A 6 -15.51 11.48 -3.42
N ASN A 7 -14.96 11.30 -2.22
CA ASN A 7 -13.50 11.21 -2.09
C ASN A 7 -13.00 9.92 -2.74
N PRO A 8 -11.92 9.96 -3.55
CA PRO A 8 -11.34 8.76 -4.15
C PRO A 8 -10.99 7.67 -3.12
N VAL A 9 -10.54 8.04 -1.91
CA VAL A 9 -10.25 7.04 -0.87
C VAL A 9 -11.51 6.30 -0.41
N ASP A 10 -12.64 6.99 -0.28
CA ASP A 10 -13.91 6.38 0.12
C ASP A 10 -14.39 5.40 -0.95
N VAL A 11 -14.31 5.80 -2.23
CA VAL A 11 -14.61 4.92 -3.38
C VAL A 11 -13.69 3.69 -3.37
N ALA A 12 -12.39 3.90 -3.22
CA ALA A 12 -11.42 2.80 -3.23
C ALA A 12 -11.65 1.81 -2.08
N LEU A 13 -11.97 2.30 -0.87
CA LEU A 13 -12.27 1.46 0.29
C LEU A 13 -13.59 0.70 0.16
N GLU A 14 -14.58 1.28 -0.54
CA GLU A 14 -15.87 0.64 -0.79
C GLU A 14 -15.76 -0.53 -1.76
N ILE A 15 -15.05 -0.36 -2.89
CA ILE A 15 -14.95 -1.39 -3.93
C ILE A 15 -13.83 -2.42 -3.68
N TRP A 16 -12.83 -2.07 -2.87
CA TRP A 16 -11.67 -2.91 -2.59
C TRP A 16 -12.01 -4.35 -2.13
N PRO A 17 -12.93 -4.57 -1.17
CA PRO A 17 -13.24 -5.93 -0.71
C PRO A 17 -13.71 -6.85 -1.84
N GLY A 18 -14.51 -6.33 -2.78
CA GLY A 18 -14.99 -7.09 -3.92
C GLY A 18 -13.85 -7.48 -4.86
N LEU A 19 -13.03 -6.51 -5.25
CA LEU A 19 -11.88 -6.71 -6.14
C LEU A 19 -10.82 -7.64 -5.55
N ARG A 20 -10.47 -7.43 -4.28
CA ARG A 20 -9.51 -8.24 -3.53
C ARG A 20 -9.90 -9.72 -3.49
N ASP A 21 -11.20 -9.99 -3.42
CA ASP A 21 -11.76 -11.33 -3.35
C ASP A 21 -12.10 -11.89 -4.75
N GLY A 22 -11.68 -11.21 -5.83
CA GLY A 22 -11.76 -11.68 -7.22
C GLY A 22 -13.11 -11.43 -7.90
N ASN A 23 -13.98 -10.61 -7.32
CA ASN A 23 -15.24 -10.24 -7.95
C ASN A 23 -15.03 -9.20 -9.05
N ASN A 24 -15.85 -9.25 -10.09
CA ASN A 24 -15.89 -8.21 -11.12
C ASN A 24 -16.57 -6.96 -10.57
N LEU A 25 -16.11 -5.79 -11.03
CA LEU A 25 -16.80 -4.52 -10.82
C LEU A 25 -18.08 -4.46 -11.66
N GLU A 26 -19.18 -4.06 -11.02
CA GLU A 26 -20.46 -3.83 -11.70
C GLU A 26 -20.53 -2.43 -12.33
N ASP A 27 -19.94 -1.42 -11.68
CA ASP A 27 -19.88 -0.05 -12.14
C ASP A 27 -18.42 0.38 -12.37
N LEU A 28 -18.09 0.73 -13.62
CA LEU A 28 -16.74 1.17 -13.99
C LEU A 28 -16.50 2.66 -13.72
N SER A 29 -17.54 3.45 -13.44
CA SER A 29 -17.40 4.88 -13.15
C SER A 29 -16.64 5.15 -11.85
N ASP A 30 -16.64 4.18 -10.92
CA ASP A 30 -15.80 4.23 -9.74
C ASP A 30 -14.30 4.23 -10.12
N LEU A 31 -13.90 3.49 -11.16
CA LEU A 31 -12.53 3.49 -11.65
C LEU A 31 -12.15 4.82 -12.30
N ASP A 32 -13.09 5.46 -12.99
CA ASP A 32 -12.87 6.79 -13.57
C ASP A 32 -12.60 7.82 -12.46
N ILE A 33 -13.37 7.79 -11.36
CA ILE A 33 -13.12 8.66 -10.19
C ILE A 33 -11.71 8.45 -9.63
N LEU A 34 -11.28 7.18 -9.49
CA LEU A 34 -9.94 6.86 -9.01
C LEU A 34 -8.84 7.34 -9.96
N LEU A 35 -9.02 7.17 -11.27
CA LEU A 35 -8.05 7.59 -12.28
C LEU A 35 -7.95 9.12 -12.40
N GLU A 36 -9.07 9.83 -12.29
CA GLU A 36 -9.11 11.30 -12.32
C GLU A 36 -8.45 11.93 -11.10
N SER A 37 -8.22 11.16 -10.04
CA SER A 37 -7.53 11.64 -8.84
C SER A 37 -6.00 11.78 -8.99
N GLN A 38 -5.43 11.43 -10.15
CA GLN A 38 -3.99 11.55 -10.37
C GLN A 38 -3.55 13.02 -10.43
N GLY A 39 -2.47 13.34 -9.72
CA GLY A 39 -1.82 14.64 -9.79
C GLY A 39 -2.65 15.80 -9.22
N ILE A 40 -3.77 15.52 -8.52
CA ILE A 40 -4.56 16.55 -7.86
C ILE A 40 -3.75 17.21 -6.72
N PRO A 41 -4.06 18.46 -6.30
CA PRO A 41 -3.28 19.17 -5.28
C PRO A 41 -3.18 18.47 -3.91
N THR A 42 -4.11 17.59 -3.60
CA THR A 42 -4.13 16.79 -2.36
C THR A 42 -3.38 15.47 -2.49
N ALA A 43 -2.85 15.12 -3.67
CA ALA A 43 -2.04 13.93 -3.88
C ALA A 43 -0.70 14.02 -3.14
N TYR A 44 -0.19 12.86 -2.74
CA TYR A 44 1.08 12.77 -2.02
C TYR A 44 2.24 13.40 -2.82
N GLY A 45 3.02 14.28 -2.19
CA GLY A 45 4.17 14.93 -2.79
C GLY A 45 3.86 15.91 -3.93
N SER A 46 2.58 16.24 -4.18
CA SER A 46 2.18 17.18 -5.23
C SER A 46 2.86 18.55 -5.08
N SER A 47 2.93 19.07 -3.84
CA SER A 47 3.62 20.32 -3.52
C SER A 47 5.13 20.27 -3.69
N GLU A 48 5.71 19.07 -3.78
CA GLU A 48 7.15 18.82 -3.92
C GLU A 48 7.56 18.44 -5.34
N GLY A 49 6.60 18.46 -6.27
CA GLY A 49 6.79 18.20 -7.69
C GLY A 49 6.55 16.76 -8.12
N ILE A 50 6.07 15.87 -7.24
CA ILE A 50 5.65 14.52 -7.63
C ILE A 50 4.31 14.62 -8.36
N SER A 51 4.28 14.21 -9.63
CA SER A 51 3.10 14.38 -10.50
C SER A 51 2.27 13.11 -10.71
N ALA A 52 2.86 11.93 -10.48
CA ALA A 52 2.26 10.64 -10.82
C ALA A 52 1.58 9.91 -9.64
N THR A 53 1.28 10.61 -8.55
CA THR A 53 0.56 10.04 -7.39
C THR A 53 -0.94 10.29 -7.49
N PHE A 54 -1.73 9.39 -6.91
CA PHE A 54 -3.18 9.53 -6.79
C PHE A 54 -3.53 10.22 -5.47
N GLY A 55 -4.47 11.17 -5.50
CA GLY A 55 -4.99 11.83 -4.30
C GLY A 55 -6.22 11.13 -3.74
N GLY A 56 -6.32 11.05 -2.42
CA GLY A 56 -7.46 10.41 -1.76
C GLY A 56 -8.59 11.36 -1.41
N PHE A 57 -8.35 12.67 -1.40
CA PHE A 57 -9.26 13.68 -0.85
C PHE A 57 -9.60 14.74 -1.90
N THR A 58 -10.87 15.11 -2.01
CA THR A 58 -11.30 16.22 -2.90
C THR A 58 -11.01 17.59 -2.27
N GLU A 59 -10.94 17.66 -0.94
CA GLU A 59 -10.64 18.87 -0.18
C GLU A 59 -9.40 18.70 0.70
N SER A 60 -8.68 19.79 0.97
CA SER A 60 -7.44 19.80 1.75
C SER A 60 -7.63 19.69 3.28
N VAL A 61 -8.85 19.49 3.78
CA VAL A 61 -9.21 19.63 5.21
C VAL A 61 -9.35 18.29 5.95
N LEU A 62 -9.26 17.15 5.26
CA LEU A 62 -9.34 15.83 5.90
C LEU A 62 -7.95 15.37 6.37
N SER A 63 -7.79 15.23 7.68
CA SER A 63 -6.49 15.10 8.35
C SER A 63 -6.10 13.67 8.74
N ALA A 64 -6.94 12.68 8.47
CA ALA A 64 -6.62 11.27 8.71
C ALA A 64 -7.43 10.32 7.84
N VAL A 65 -6.83 9.17 7.50
CA VAL A 65 -7.50 8.01 6.93
C VAL A 65 -7.64 6.97 8.02
N THR A 66 -8.85 6.45 8.21
CA THR A 66 -9.09 5.26 9.04
C THR A 66 -9.35 4.07 8.11
N LEU A 67 -8.47 3.08 8.15
CA LEU A 67 -8.72 1.83 7.44
C LEU A 67 -9.96 1.15 8.02
N PRO A 68 -10.66 0.29 7.26
CA PRO A 68 -11.75 -0.48 7.79
C PRO A 68 -11.36 -1.08 9.12
N THR A 69 -10.20 -1.76 9.21
CA THR A 69 -9.64 -2.45 10.38
C THR A 69 -9.47 -1.61 11.65
N GLY A 70 -9.57 -0.28 11.57
CA GLY A 70 -9.61 0.66 12.70
C GLY A 70 -8.32 1.46 12.90
N GLU A 71 -7.22 1.07 12.24
CA GLU A 71 -5.98 1.83 12.21
C GLU A 71 -6.20 3.17 11.52
N THR A 72 -5.59 4.20 12.09
CA THR A 72 -5.76 5.58 11.65
C THR A 72 -4.40 6.23 11.49
N THR A 73 -4.22 6.98 10.41
CA THR A 73 -2.98 7.73 10.17
C THR A 73 -2.80 8.84 11.20
N SER A 74 -1.53 9.17 11.47
CA SER A 74 -1.11 10.13 12.49
C SER A 74 -0.75 11.51 11.93
N SER A 75 -0.53 11.62 10.62
CA SER A 75 -0.22 12.87 9.93
C SER A 75 -0.92 12.96 8.56
N LEU A 76 -0.98 14.19 8.02
CA LEU A 76 -1.53 14.42 6.67
C LEU A 76 -0.66 13.76 5.59
N GLU A 77 0.67 13.83 5.73
CA GLU A 77 1.60 13.21 4.78
C GLU A 77 1.41 11.68 4.74
N GLU A 78 1.29 11.05 5.91
CA GLU A 78 0.99 9.62 6.03
C GLU A 78 -0.38 9.29 5.41
N ALA A 79 -1.40 10.12 5.67
CA ALA A 79 -2.73 9.99 5.07
C ALA A 79 -2.68 10.05 3.53
N GLN A 80 -1.93 10.99 2.97
CA GLN A 80 -1.79 11.16 1.53
C GLN A 80 -1.06 9.97 0.89
N LEU A 81 0.03 9.49 1.50
CA LEU A 81 0.76 8.33 1.00
C LEU A 81 -0.08 7.05 1.09
N LEU A 82 -0.79 6.85 2.21
CA LEU A 82 -1.69 5.72 2.38
C LEU A 82 -2.84 5.75 1.36
N CYS A 83 -3.46 6.91 1.15
CA CYS A 83 -4.47 7.11 0.10
C CYS A 83 -3.95 6.73 -1.27
N HIS A 84 -2.76 7.23 -1.63
CA HIS A 84 -2.12 6.90 -2.90
C HIS A 84 -1.97 5.39 -3.07
N ILE A 85 -1.47 4.68 -2.06
CA ILE A 85 -1.31 3.22 -2.09
C ILE A 85 -2.66 2.50 -2.20
N ILE A 86 -3.68 2.93 -1.44
CA ILE A 86 -5.02 2.34 -1.49
C ILE A 86 -5.64 2.51 -2.88
N VAL A 87 -5.55 3.69 -3.48
CA VAL A 87 -6.07 3.93 -4.83
C VAL A 87 -5.30 3.09 -5.85
N THR A 88 -3.97 3.09 -5.79
CA THR A 88 -3.12 2.32 -6.72
C THR A 88 -3.43 0.82 -6.64
N ARG A 89 -3.49 0.21 -5.44
CA ARG A 89 -3.78 -1.24 -5.31
C ARG A 89 -5.17 -1.59 -5.81
N THR A 90 -6.16 -0.70 -5.61
CA THR A 90 -7.52 -0.92 -6.08
C THR A 90 -7.57 -0.91 -7.61
N LEU A 91 -6.90 0.05 -8.26
CA LEU A 91 -6.78 0.09 -9.72
C LEU A 91 -6.03 -1.13 -10.28
N MET A 92 -4.94 -1.55 -9.64
CA MET A 92 -4.20 -2.76 -10.01
C MET A 92 -5.08 -4.01 -9.92
N SER A 93 -5.82 -4.16 -8.82
CA SER A 93 -6.73 -5.30 -8.61
C SER A 93 -7.91 -5.31 -9.56
N ALA A 94 -8.31 -4.15 -10.09
CA ALA A 94 -9.30 -4.04 -11.16
C ALA A 94 -8.74 -4.38 -12.56
N GLY A 95 -7.46 -4.73 -12.66
CA GLY A 95 -6.81 -5.15 -13.92
C GLY A 95 -6.13 -4.02 -14.70
N LEU A 96 -5.95 -2.83 -14.12
CA LEU A 96 -5.37 -1.68 -14.81
C LEU A 96 -3.83 -1.64 -14.76
N LEU A 97 -3.17 -2.78 -14.54
CA LEU A 97 -1.70 -2.91 -14.52
C LEU A 97 -1.01 -2.50 -15.83
N VAL A 98 -1.75 -2.45 -16.95
CA VAL A 98 -1.26 -2.00 -18.26
C VAL A 98 -1.43 -0.50 -18.48
N ASP A 99 -2.20 0.20 -17.64
CA ASP A 99 -2.37 1.65 -17.73
C ASP A 99 -1.10 2.34 -17.23
N ARG A 100 -0.52 3.21 -18.07
CA ARG A 100 0.72 3.92 -17.76
C ARG A 100 0.62 4.74 -16.46
N ARG A 101 -0.55 5.32 -16.17
CA ARG A 101 -0.76 6.11 -14.95
C ARG A 101 -0.63 5.24 -13.70
N VAL A 102 -1.15 4.01 -13.77
CA VAL A 102 -1.07 3.03 -12.68
C VAL A 102 0.36 2.51 -12.52
N GLN A 103 1.09 2.31 -13.62
CA GLN A 103 2.50 1.90 -13.58
C GLN A 103 3.39 2.99 -12.96
N GLU A 104 3.24 4.24 -13.38
CA GLU A 104 3.97 5.38 -12.80
C GLU A 104 3.59 5.57 -11.33
N ALA A 105 2.30 5.45 -10.98
CA ALA A 105 1.81 5.51 -9.61
C ALA A 105 2.40 4.40 -8.72
N MET A 106 2.47 3.17 -9.20
CA MET A 106 3.12 2.07 -8.49
C MET A 106 4.61 2.35 -8.27
N GLY A 107 5.30 2.87 -9.30
CA GLY A 107 6.69 3.31 -9.18
C GLY A 107 6.87 4.36 -8.09
N GLN A 108 5.99 5.38 -8.03
CA GLN A 108 6.02 6.41 -7.00
C GLN A 108 5.69 5.86 -5.60
N ALA A 109 4.76 4.91 -5.48
CA ALA A 109 4.50 4.24 -4.22
C ALA A 109 5.74 3.49 -3.71
N TYR A 110 6.44 2.76 -4.58
CA TYR A 110 7.67 2.06 -4.23
C TYR A 110 8.83 2.99 -3.92
N ALA A 111 8.98 4.09 -4.66
CA ALA A 111 9.96 5.11 -4.36
C ALA A 111 9.81 5.57 -2.91
N ASN A 112 8.58 5.95 -2.51
CA ASN A 112 8.28 6.52 -1.20
C ASN A 112 8.02 5.50 -0.08
N THR A 113 8.31 4.22 -0.32
CA THR A 113 8.23 3.16 0.70
C THR A 113 9.53 2.37 0.78
N TRP A 114 9.96 1.75 -0.32
CA TRP A 114 11.01 0.74 -0.33
C TRP A 114 12.35 1.22 -0.91
N CYS A 115 12.38 2.32 -1.69
CA CYS A 115 13.61 2.84 -2.29
C CYS A 115 14.38 3.82 -1.40
N VAL A 116 13.87 4.13 -0.21
CA VAL A 116 14.53 5.04 0.74
C VAL A 116 15.88 4.49 1.20
N LYS A 117 16.80 5.40 1.55
CA LYS A 117 18.12 5.08 2.07
C LYS A 117 18.08 4.92 3.59
N GLY A 118 18.54 3.78 4.08
CA GLY A 118 18.61 3.52 5.52
C GLY A 118 17.25 3.12 6.08
N ASP A 119 16.82 3.80 7.15
CA ASP A 119 15.56 3.49 7.82
C ASP A 119 14.35 3.94 6.99
N TYR A 120 13.25 3.21 7.10
CA TYR A 120 12.00 3.54 6.42
C TYR A 120 11.41 4.84 6.96
N ASN A 121 11.21 5.84 6.10
CA ASN A 121 10.63 7.14 6.45
C ASN A 121 9.09 7.15 6.45
N THR A 122 8.47 6.02 6.79
CA THR A 122 7.01 5.89 6.84
C THR A 122 6.59 4.87 7.90
N THR A 123 5.30 4.80 8.19
CA THR A 123 4.78 3.98 9.28
C THR A 123 4.60 2.52 8.87
N PRO A 124 4.58 1.57 9.83
CA PRO A 124 4.20 0.18 9.55
C PRO A 124 2.84 0.04 8.88
N LEU A 125 1.91 0.97 9.11
CA LEU A 125 0.60 1.01 8.46
C LEU A 125 0.76 1.19 6.95
N VAL A 126 1.53 2.19 6.52
CA VAL A 126 1.81 2.46 5.11
C VAL A 126 2.58 1.31 4.45
N LEU A 127 3.65 0.82 5.10
CA LEU A 127 4.43 -0.30 4.58
C LEU A 127 3.56 -1.55 4.38
N SER A 128 2.72 -1.88 5.37
CA SER A 128 1.79 -3.01 5.26
C SER A 128 0.79 -2.85 4.11
N ALA A 129 0.26 -1.64 3.90
CA ALA A 129 -0.64 -1.37 2.80
C ALA A 129 0.06 -1.54 1.44
N SER A 130 1.34 -1.16 1.35
CA SER A 130 2.15 -1.27 0.13
C SER A 130 2.50 -2.72 -0.26
N LEU A 131 2.46 -3.67 0.69
CA LEU A 131 2.65 -5.10 0.38
C LEU A 131 1.60 -5.61 -0.62
N TRP A 132 0.41 -5.03 -0.65
CA TRP A 132 -0.60 -5.35 -1.66
C TRP A 132 -0.16 -5.02 -3.08
N LEU A 133 0.62 -3.96 -3.27
CA LEU A 133 1.15 -3.62 -4.60
C LEU A 133 2.05 -4.76 -5.09
N ILE A 134 2.90 -5.29 -4.21
CA ILE A 134 3.83 -6.40 -4.52
C ILE A 134 3.06 -7.70 -4.78
N ALA A 135 2.02 -7.96 -3.99
CA ALA A 135 1.16 -9.13 -4.15
C ALA A 135 0.34 -9.09 -5.46
N LEU A 136 -0.02 -7.89 -5.94
CA LEU A 136 -0.76 -7.68 -7.19
C LEU A 136 0.15 -7.53 -8.42
N ASP A 137 1.45 -7.34 -8.20
CA ASP A 137 2.43 -7.10 -9.25
C ASP A 137 2.86 -8.41 -9.91
N SER A 138 2.35 -8.64 -11.12
CA SER A 138 2.71 -9.80 -11.96
C SER A 138 4.20 -9.88 -12.31
N GLN A 139 4.97 -8.82 -12.11
CA GLN A 139 6.41 -8.74 -12.41
C GLN A 139 7.28 -8.74 -11.16
N ASN A 140 6.76 -9.05 -9.97
CA ASN A 140 7.52 -9.03 -8.70
C ASN A 140 8.76 -9.96 -8.65
N HIS A 141 8.95 -10.83 -9.64
CA HIS A 141 10.12 -11.70 -9.82
C HIS A 141 11.09 -11.21 -10.92
N SER A 142 10.79 -10.07 -11.53
CA SER A 142 11.47 -9.55 -12.71
C SER A 142 12.49 -8.47 -12.35
N ASP A 143 13.66 -8.52 -12.99
CA ASP A 143 14.67 -7.46 -12.98
C ASP A 143 14.30 -6.26 -13.87
N THR A 144 13.07 -6.24 -14.40
CA THR A 144 12.59 -5.11 -15.21
C THR A 144 12.62 -3.83 -14.37
N PRO A 145 13.19 -2.73 -14.88
CA PRO A 145 13.23 -1.47 -14.15
C PRO A 145 11.82 -0.91 -13.88
N LEU A 146 11.62 -0.40 -12.68
CA LEU A 146 10.42 0.32 -12.29
C LEU A 146 10.36 1.69 -12.94
N MET A 147 9.14 2.09 -13.29
CA MET A 147 8.85 3.39 -13.86
C MET A 147 8.74 4.46 -12.75
N ILE A 148 9.89 4.87 -12.23
CA ILE A 148 9.98 5.92 -11.21
C ILE A 148 10.44 7.22 -11.87
N ASP A 149 9.66 8.29 -11.71
CA ASP A 149 10.07 9.63 -12.09
C ASP A 149 10.84 10.27 -10.93
N TRP A 150 12.15 10.35 -11.09
CA TRP A 150 13.09 10.92 -10.13
C TRP A 150 13.33 12.43 -10.31
N THR A 151 12.58 13.11 -11.18
CA THR A 151 12.81 14.53 -11.50
C THR A 151 12.28 15.50 -10.44
N ALA A 152 11.39 15.04 -9.56
CA ALA A 152 10.86 15.87 -8.47
C ALA A 152 11.96 16.28 -7.48
N SER A 153 11.93 17.52 -7.01
CA SER A 153 13.01 18.09 -6.17
C SER A 153 13.22 17.38 -4.84
N VAL A 154 12.20 16.70 -4.32
CA VAL A 154 12.29 15.90 -3.09
C VAL A 154 13.34 14.78 -3.21
N TYR A 155 13.54 14.23 -4.41
CA TYR A 155 14.49 13.15 -4.69
C TYR A 155 15.96 13.58 -4.70
N GLU A 156 16.23 14.89 -4.64
CA GLU A 156 17.59 15.43 -4.53
C GLU A 156 18.09 15.49 -3.08
N ASN A 157 17.24 15.16 -2.10
CA ASN A 157 17.64 15.10 -0.70
C ASN A 157 18.46 13.85 -0.38
N SER A 158 19.79 13.97 -0.38
CA SER A 158 20.74 12.87 -0.12
C SER A 158 20.69 12.27 1.30
N LEU A 159 19.94 12.88 2.23
CA LEU A 159 19.69 12.32 3.55
C LEU A 159 18.63 11.21 3.49
N ILE A 160 17.69 11.32 2.56
CA ILE A 160 16.57 10.40 2.40
C ILE A 160 16.82 9.43 1.23
N TRP A 161 17.41 9.94 0.16
CA TRP A 161 17.56 9.24 -1.11
C TRP A 161 19.02 8.93 -1.42
N ASP A 162 19.24 7.80 -2.10
CA ASP A 162 20.51 7.57 -2.77
C ASP A 162 20.50 8.30 -4.12
N THR A 163 21.27 9.39 -4.22
CA THR A 163 21.34 10.21 -5.44
C THR A 163 22.18 9.55 -6.53
N ASP A 164 22.99 8.55 -6.18
CA ASP A 164 23.86 7.84 -7.11
C ASP A 164 23.24 6.52 -7.59
N TYR A 165 22.24 5.99 -6.88
CA TYR A 165 21.52 4.75 -7.21
C TYR A 165 20.00 4.96 -7.32
N ARG A 166 19.50 5.06 -8.56
CA ARG A 166 18.08 5.29 -8.89
C ARG A 166 17.45 4.20 -9.77
N LEU A 167 18.14 3.09 -9.97
CA LEU A 167 17.66 1.96 -10.77
C LEU A 167 17.14 0.86 -9.84
N PHE A 168 15.83 0.73 -9.74
CA PHE A 168 15.17 -0.31 -8.95
C PHE A 168 14.32 -1.17 -9.86
N SER A 169 14.38 -2.48 -9.66
CA SER A 169 13.52 -3.45 -10.34
C SER A 169 12.33 -3.85 -9.46
N HIS A 170 11.35 -4.51 -10.06
CA HIS A 170 10.25 -5.11 -9.31
C HIS A 170 10.75 -6.16 -8.30
N TYR A 171 11.77 -6.94 -8.69
CA TYR A 171 12.46 -7.89 -7.82
C TYR A 171 13.09 -7.18 -6.60
N ASP A 172 13.85 -6.10 -6.80
CA ASP A 172 14.49 -5.37 -5.69
C ASP A 172 13.49 -4.93 -4.62
N ILE A 173 12.31 -4.48 -5.05
CA ILE A 173 11.24 -4.06 -4.12
C ILE A 173 10.67 -5.23 -3.36
N LYS A 174 10.41 -6.36 -4.03
CA LYS A 174 9.93 -7.59 -3.39
C LYS A 174 10.91 -8.04 -2.30
N GLU A 175 12.21 -8.09 -2.61
CA GLU A 175 13.25 -8.50 -1.65
C GLU A 175 13.22 -7.64 -0.37
N ARG A 176 13.24 -6.31 -0.54
CA ARG A 176 13.23 -5.36 0.59
C ARG A 176 11.98 -5.50 1.45
N ALA A 177 10.83 -5.70 0.81
CA ALA A 177 9.56 -5.84 1.49
C ALA A 177 9.45 -7.15 2.28
N LEU A 178 9.98 -8.25 1.74
CA LEU A 178 10.03 -9.53 2.43
C LEU A 178 11.02 -9.52 3.60
N ASP A 179 12.17 -8.86 3.44
CA ASP A 179 13.12 -8.64 4.53
C ASP A 179 12.48 -7.84 5.68
N TRP A 180 11.72 -6.79 5.34
CA TRP A 180 10.93 -6.05 6.33
C TRP A 180 9.86 -6.93 7.00
N ALA A 181 9.10 -7.69 6.22
CA ALA A 181 8.05 -8.56 6.73
C ALA A 181 8.59 -9.60 7.72
N ILE A 182 9.71 -10.24 7.42
CA ILE A 182 10.42 -11.13 8.36
C ILE A 182 10.83 -10.36 9.61
N HIS A 183 11.49 -9.21 9.43
CA HIS A 183 11.97 -8.41 10.54
C HIS A 183 10.85 -8.03 11.52
N VAL A 184 9.70 -7.59 11.04
CA VAL A 184 8.56 -7.22 11.89
C VAL A 184 7.80 -8.43 12.43
N SER A 185 7.85 -9.59 11.77
CA SER A 185 7.18 -10.81 12.23
C SER A 185 7.76 -11.37 13.52
N HIS A 186 8.98 -10.99 13.91
CA HIS A 186 9.65 -11.49 15.11
C HIS A 186 9.21 -10.80 16.41
N GLU A 187 8.70 -9.57 16.36
CA GLU A 187 8.36 -8.79 17.56
C GLU A 187 7.19 -7.83 17.30
N ASN A 188 6.11 -7.92 18.10
CA ASN A 188 4.89 -7.11 17.92
C ASN A 188 5.13 -5.59 17.93
N GLU A 189 6.12 -5.11 18.70
CA GLU A 189 6.41 -3.67 18.79
C GLU A 189 6.89 -3.08 17.45
N ARG A 190 7.46 -3.91 16.56
CA ARG A 190 8.03 -3.46 15.28
C ARG A 190 6.97 -3.11 14.23
N HIS A 191 5.71 -3.52 14.45
CA HIS A 191 4.58 -3.14 13.61
C HIS A 191 3.48 -2.43 14.41
N ARG A 192 3.86 -1.77 15.52
CA ARG A 192 2.92 -1.01 16.35
C ARG A 192 2.14 0.01 15.52
N GLY A 193 0.82 0.08 15.75
CA GLY A 193 -0.09 0.93 14.97
C GLY A 193 -0.61 0.27 13.69
N CYS A 194 -0.17 -0.95 13.37
CA CYS A 194 -0.67 -1.75 12.27
C CYS A 194 -1.14 -3.13 12.75
N SER A 195 -2.33 -3.56 12.31
CA SER A 195 -2.79 -4.93 12.50
C SER A 195 -1.91 -5.89 11.70
N ARG A 196 -1.47 -6.97 12.35
CA ARG A 196 -0.76 -8.05 11.66
C ARG A 196 -1.53 -8.61 10.47
N TRP A 197 -2.87 -8.54 10.45
CA TRP A 197 -3.67 -9.01 9.30
C TRP A 197 -3.48 -8.17 8.04
N ASN A 198 -3.20 -6.86 8.19
CA ASN A 198 -2.84 -6.01 7.06
C ASN A 198 -1.48 -6.40 6.46
N ILE A 199 -0.66 -7.14 7.19
CA ILE A 199 0.62 -7.70 6.73
C ILE A 199 0.43 -9.13 6.21
N ILE A 200 -0.20 -10.02 6.97
CA ILE A 200 -0.38 -11.44 6.61
C ILE A 200 -1.16 -11.59 5.30
N GLU A 201 -2.23 -10.82 5.10
CA GLU A 201 -3.10 -11.03 3.95
C GLU A 201 -2.39 -10.87 2.58
N PRO A 202 -1.64 -9.78 2.31
CA PRO A 202 -0.88 -9.69 1.07
C PRO A 202 0.25 -10.74 0.99
N LEU A 203 0.90 -11.08 2.11
CA LEU A 203 1.97 -12.09 2.11
C LEU A 203 1.49 -13.47 1.64
N LEU A 204 0.27 -13.88 2.00
CA LEU A 204 -0.33 -15.14 1.54
C LEU A 204 -0.54 -15.23 0.02
N ARG A 205 -0.39 -14.12 -0.71
CA ARG A 205 -0.52 -14.03 -2.17
C ARG A 205 0.83 -13.88 -2.87
N ILE A 206 1.92 -13.82 -2.12
CA ILE A 206 3.28 -13.75 -2.64
C ILE A 206 3.87 -15.15 -2.56
N ASP A 207 4.17 -15.74 -3.72
CA ASP A 207 4.84 -17.04 -3.83
C ASP A 207 6.35 -16.90 -3.52
N ASP A 208 6.70 -16.88 -2.23
CA ASP A 208 8.07 -16.78 -1.73
C ASP A 208 8.20 -17.39 -0.32
N GLU A 209 9.22 -18.22 -0.09
CA GLU A 209 9.44 -18.93 1.19
C GLU A 209 9.57 -17.98 2.39
N ARG A 210 10.05 -16.75 2.16
CA ARG A 210 10.16 -15.73 3.21
C ARG A 210 8.81 -15.17 3.62
N ALA A 211 7.86 -15.08 2.68
CA ALA A 211 6.48 -14.70 3.00
C ALA A 211 5.85 -15.75 3.92
N ASP A 212 6.02 -17.04 3.59
CA ASP A 212 5.54 -18.17 4.42
C ASP A 212 6.17 -18.17 5.82
N LEU A 213 7.47 -17.90 5.91
CA LEU A 213 8.19 -17.79 7.19
C LEU A 213 7.63 -16.64 8.04
N ALA A 214 7.44 -15.46 7.46
CA ALA A 214 6.88 -14.31 8.17
C ALA A 214 5.45 -14.58 8.65
N VAL A 215 4.60 -15.17 7.81
CA VAL A 215 3.24 -15.58 8.18
C VAL A 215 3.28 -16.56 9.35
N THR A 216 4.13 -17.58 9.29
CA THR A 216 4.30 -18.57 10.36
C THR A 216 4.69 -17.91 11.68
N ASN A 217 5.65 -16.98 11.67
CA ASN A 217 6.06 -16.24 12.87
C ASN A 217 4.90 -15.43 13.47
N PHE A 218 4.14 -14.71 12.63
CA PHE A 218 2.98 -13.95 13.10
C PHE A 218 1.89 -14.81 13.72
N LEU A 219 1.68 -16.02 13.18
CA LEU A 219 0.70 -16.99 13.69
C LEU A 219 1.17 -17.61 15.01
N ASN A 220 2.43 -17.99 15.14
CA ASN A 220 2.98 -18.56 16.38
C ASN A 220 2.85 -17.60 17.56
N GLN A 221 3.07 -16.30 17.32
CA GLN A 221 2.88 -15.27 18.35
C GLN A 221 1.43 -15.10 18.82
N LEU A 222 0.44 -15.62 18.08
CA LEU A 222 -0.95 -15.61 18.53
C LEU A 222 -1.25 -16.69 19.55
N GLU A 223 -0.59 -17.83 19.43
CA GLU A 223 -0.80 -18.97 20.33
C GLU A 223 -0.23 -18.70 21.73
N GLU A 224 0.75 -17.80 21.83
CA GLU A 224 1.36 -17.37 23.10
C GLU A 224 0.54 -16.28 23.83
N GLY A 225 -0.37 -15.58 23.15
CA GLY A 225 -1.14 -14.45 23.68
C GLY A 225 -2.63 -14.75 23.83
N GLY A 226 -3.03 -15.40 24.91
CA GLY A 226 -4.43 -15.70 25.25
C GLY A 226 -5.27 -14.48 25.68
N GLU A 227 -5.41 -13.47 24.82
CA GLU A 227 -6.21 -12.26 25.11
C GLU A 227 -7.51 -12.18 24.29
N ASN A 228 -8.47 -11.40 24.80
CA ASN A 228 -9.79 -11.12 24.21
C ASN A 228 -9.68 -10.64 22.75
N ILE A 229 -9.71 -11.59 21.84
CA ILE A 229 -9.65 -11.37 20.40
C ILE A 229 -10.97 -10.72 19.94
N SER A 230 -10.90 -9.57 19.26
CA SER A 230 -12.11 -8.90 18.77
C SER A 230 -12.85 -9.76 17.73
N ALA A 231 -14.19 -9.68 17.69
CA ALA A 231 -14.99 -10.45 16.73
C ALA A 231 -14.55 -10.18 15.28
N ARG A 232 -14.18 -8.94 14.98
CA ARG A 232 -13.61 -8.54 13.69
C ARG A 232 -12.34 -9.32 13.36
N TYR A 233 -11.43 -9.44 14.31
CA TYR A 233 -10.19 -10.18 14.15
C TYR A 233 -10.47 -11.67 13.87
N ILE A 234 -11.44 -12.27 14.60
CA ILE A 234 -11.84 -13.68 14.38
C ILE A 234 -12.44 -13.87 12.99
N ILE A 235 -13.26 -12.93 12.53
CA ILE A 235 -13.86 -12.95 11.19
C ILE A 235 -12.78 -12.83 10.12
N GLU A 236 -11.82 -11.91 10.28
CA GLU A 236 -10.73 -11.72 9.31
C GLU A 236 -9.83 -12.95 9.24
N ARG A 237 -9.45 -13.52 10.39
CA ARG A 237 -8.76 -14.81 10.47
C ARG A 237 -9.53 -15.92 9.78
N SER A 238 -10.83 -16.02 10.03
CA SER A 238 -11.70 -17.05 9.45
C SER A 238 -11.89 -16.87 7.94
N ARG A 239 -11.83 -15.63 7.45
CA ARG A 239 -11.90 -15.30 6.03
C ARG A 239 -10.59 -15.66 5.32
N ILE A 240 -9.46 -15.30 5.92
CA ILE A 240 -8.12 -15.58 5.40
C ILE A 240 -7.84 -17.09 5.39
N ALA A 241 -8.25 -17.83 6.43
CA ALA A 241 -8.12 -19.29 6.48
C ALA A 241 -8.92 -20.04 5.40
N LYS A 242 -9.82 -19.36 4.67
CA LYS A 242 -10.53 -19.93 3.50
C LYS A 242 -9.80 -19.68 2.18
N LEU A 243 -8.76 -18.83 2.19
CA LEU A 243 -7.93 -18.55 1.02
C LEU A 243 -6.75 -19.53 0.89
N THR A 244 -6.40 -20.21 1.99
CA THR A 244 -5.46 -21.34 2.07
C THR A 244 -6.19 -22.66 1.86
#